data_AF-A0A1V3KWU0-F1
#
_entry.id   AF-A0A1V3KWU0-F1
#
_cell.length_a   1.000
_cell.length_b   1.000
_cell.length_c   1.000
_cell.angle_alpha   90.00
_cell.angle_beta   90.00
_cell.angle_gamma   90.00
#
_symmetry.space_group_name_H-M   'P 1'
#
loop_
_entity.id
_entity.type
_entity.pdbx_description
1 polymer ?
#
loop_
_entity_poly.entity_id
_entity_poly.type
_entity_poly.pdbx_seq_one_letter_code
_entity_poly.pdbx_strand_id
1 'polypeptide(L)'
;MYCSTNTSQRKLKTPNEYYSILVERGKKQPNPKDKKELNPFVQNYIDEKKRKTREFENSLNEQERSRLRNFRKFILETIGSKGGLYVGNKDFKKKGIRYKDTETVLNFSYLFTHRIQLNNTDFTNAIILDLDIPFYSAAVWKYEGLPEPSLIVVNNVEPSKPIQDLTEKEIDKLGIGKCHYIYLLEKPVRMTGGGGYKVINYLKAVQRALTLKSGADPSFNNRITKNPLNCVDYTTIWHSSGSLKKYTLDELAENLYLPRRDEVFYTIEQADDLGRNVAIFNTVRRKAYRLISKWESTYTAFYNEIHHLTESFADYTPNYNGEKLDYKEVKTIAKSISKFCWNILRNGKKDKSFLDYSYGEGRKIADKKRAKSIKVRQKKAEEKELKLKQDILEGKTMNISIADISRRYKITPKKVKELLSELDITPPSREDYLKNAHDKRLEAYNLRQQGLKYREIAEKMNISLSHAKNLVTSYKPLEG
;
A
#
# COMPACT_ATOMS: atom_id res chain seq x y z
N MET A 1 -41.72 -7.31 -31.28
CA MET A 1 -41.97 -7.91 -32.61
C MET A 1 -40.84 -8.84 -32.95
N TYR A 2 -41.18 -10.08 -33.28
CA TYR A 2 -40.27 -11.10 -33.80
C TYR A 2 -39.53 -10.61 -35.05
N CYS A 3 -38.28 -11.02 -35.23
CA CYS A 3 -37.74 -11.20 -36.58
C CYS A 3 -36.92 -12.50 -36.63
N SER A 4 -37.41 -13.43 -37.43
CA SER A 4 -36.89 -14.77 -37.63
C SER A 4 -35.64 -14.80 -38.50
N THR A 5 -34.91 -15.90 -38.35
CA THR A 5 -33.75 -16.37 -39.10
C THR A 5 -33.90 -16.37 -40.63
N ASN A 6 -32.83 -16.03 -41.36
CA ASN A 6 -32.50 -16.76 -42.58
C ASN A 6 -30.98 -16.80 -42.89
N THR A 7 -30.58 -17.91 -43.47
CA THR A 7 -29.24 -18.51 -43.47
C THR A 7 -28.46 -18.16 -44.74
N SER A 8 -27.16 -17.85 -44.63
CA SER A 8 -26.19 -18.03 -45.72
C SER A 8 -24.76 -18.01 -45.16
N GLN A 9 -24.17 -19.19 -45.01
CA GLN A 9 -22.75 -19.34 -44.68
C GLN A 9 -21.88 -18.84 -45.85
N ARG A 10 -21.32 -17.63 -45.75
CA ARG A 10 -20.02 -17.32 -46.38
C ARG A 10 -18.99 -17.26 -45.26
N LYS A 11 -18.17 -18.31 -45.13
CA LYS A 11 -16.97 -18.28 -44.28
C LYS A 11 -16.06 -17.16 -44.78
N LEU A 12 -16.10 -16.01 -44.11
CA LEU A 12 -15.08 -14.97 -44.27
C LEU A 12 -13.78 -15.55 -43.72
N LYS A 13 -12.84 -15.84 -44.63
CA LYS A 13 -11.50 -16.31 -44.28
C LYS A 13 -10.84 -15.29 -43.35
N THR A 14 -10.26 -15.78 -42.26
CA THR A 14 -9.60 -14.95 -41.25
C THR A 14 -8.32 -14.34 -41.82
N PRO A 15 -7.84 -13.19 -41.31
CA PRO A 15 -6.58 -12.58 -41.75
C PRO A 15 -5.38 -13.55 -41.70
N ASN A 16 -5.38 -14.49 -40.75
CA ASN A 16 -4.34 -15.51 -40.63
C ASN A 16 -4.33 -16.53 -41.78
N GLU A 17 -5.49 -16.88 -42.33
CA GLU A 17 -5.59 -17.77 -43.50
C GLU A 17 -5.06 -17.10 -44.78
N TYR A 18 -5.02 -15.76 -44.83
CA TYR A 18 -4.44 -15.01 -45.95
C TYR A 18 -2.90 -14.89 -45.83
N TYR A 19 -2.37 -14.79 -44.61
CA TYR A 19 -0.93 -14.76 -44.37
C TYR A 19 -0.24 -16.08 -44.76
N SER A 20 -0.90 -17.22 -44.55
CA SER A 20 -0.42 -18.53 -45.02
C SER A 20 -0.33 -18.61 -46.56
N ILE A 21 -1.27 -18.01 -47.29
CA ILE A 21 -1.29 -17.98 -48.77
C ILE A 21 -0.17 -17.09 -49.34
N LEU A 22 0.26 -16.06 -48.60
CA LEU A 22 1.37 -15.19 -49.01
C LEU A 22 2.75 -15.83 -48.79
N VAL A 23 2.88 -16.73 -47.82
CA VAL A 23 4.11 -17.50 -47.58
C VAL A 23 4.32 -18.58 -48.65
N GLU A 24 3.24 -19.21 -49.13
CA GLU A 24 3.31 -20.18 -50.24
C GLU A 24 3.73 -19.58 -51.60
N ARG A 25 3.67 -18.24 -51.76
CA ARG A 25 3.96 -17.55 -53.04
C ARG A 25 5.34 -16.88 -53.12
N GLY A 26 6.29 -17.24 -52.26
CA GLY A 26 7.71 -16.98 -52.47
C GLY A 26 8.16 -15.51 -52.57
N LYS A 27 7.43 -14.54 -52.00
CA LYS A 27 7.85 -13.12 -52.01
C LYS A 27 8.52 -12.72 -50.70
N LYS A 28 9.77 -12.22 -50.81
CA LYS A 28 10.63 -11.74 -49.70
C LYS A 28 9.92 -10.70 -48.80
N GLN A 29 10.27 -10.70 -47.51
CA GLN A 29 9.76 -9.73 -46.52
C GLN A 29 10.15 -8.28 -46.87
N PRO A 30 9.24 -7.28 -46.70
CA PRO A 30 9.54 -5.87 -46.99
C PRO A 30 10.28 -5.17 -45.83
N ASN A 31 11.14 -4.21 -46.20
CA ASN A 31 12.02 -3.41 -45.33
C ASN A 31 11.23 -2.38 -44.48
N PRO A 32 11.61 -2.05 -43.22
CA PRO A 32 10.77 -1.27 -42.29
C PRO A 32 10.66 0.25 -42.53
N LYS A 33 11.21 0.80 -43.63
CA LYS A 33 11.31 2.25 -43.86
C LYS A 33 10.32 2.85 -44.86
N ASP A 34 9.49 2.04 -45.51
CA ASP A 34 8.42 2.57 -46.36
C ASP A 34 7.19 2.86 -45.50
N LYS A 35 6.81 4.14 -45.36
CA LYS A 35 5.50 4.54 -44.82
C LYS A 35 4.42 3.93 -45.72
N LYS A 36 3.95 2.74 -45.38
CA LYS A 36 2.88 2.07 -46.12
C LYS A 36 1.56 2.76 -45.82
N GLU A 37 1.01 3.44 -46.82
CA GLU A 37 -0.43 3.67 -46.89
C GLU A 37 -1.14 2.35 -46.62
N LEU A 38 -2.10 2.37 -45.69
CA LEU A 38 -2.89 1.18 -45.40
C LEU A 38 -3.61 0.73 -46.67
N ASN A 39 -3.58 -0.58 -46.94
CA ASN A 39 -4.30 -1.17 -48.06
C ASN A 39 -5.76 -0.64 -48.09
N PRO A 40 -6.24 -0.11 -49.23
CA PRO A 40 -7.58 0.47 -49.35
C PRO A 40 -8.72 -0.43 -48.84
N PHE A 41 -8.58 -1.75 -48.94
CA PHE A 41 -9.56 -2.69 -48.36
C PHE A 41 -9.54 -2.71 -46.82
N VAL A 42 -8.34 -2.62 -46.22
CA VAL A 42 -8.19 -2.52 -44.76
C VAL A 42 -8.69 -1.17 -44.28
N GLN A 43 -8.40 -0.11 -45.02
CA GLN A 43 -8.89 1.24 -44.75
C GLN A 43 -10.43 1.30 -44.81
N ASN A 44 -11.03 0.78 -45.89
CA ASN A 44 -12.49 0.67 -46.02
C ASN A 44 -13.13 -0.17 -44.90
N TYR A 45 -12.51 -1.27 -44.48
CA TYR A 45 -12.99 -2.07 -43.36
C TYR A 45 -12.95 -1.29 -42.03
N ILE A 46 -11.87 -0.55 -41.78
CA ILE A 46 -11.74 0.33 -40.60
C ILE A 46 -12.80 1.43 -40.64
N ASP A 47 -13.00 2.05 -41.80
CA ASP A 47 -13.94 3.16 -41.97
C ASP A 47 -15.40 2.69 -41.87
N GLU A 48 -15.72 1.50 -42.37
CA GLU A 48 -17.03 0.87 -42.17
C GLU A 48 -17.29 0.55 -40.69
N LYS A 49 -16.27 0.06 -39.96
CA LYS A 49 -16.39 -0.15 -38.52
C LYS A 49 -16.56 1.16 -37.74
N LYS A 50 -15.84 2.21 -38.11
CA LYS A 50 -15.98 3.56 -37.54
C LYS A 50 -17.38 4.13 -37.82
N ARG A 51 -17.93 3.91 -39.02
CA ARG A 51 -19.29 4.30 -39.40
C ARG A 51 -20.34 3.58 -38.54
N LYS A 52 -20.28 2.25 -38.44
CA LYS A 52 -21.20 1.46 -37.60
C LYS A 52 -21.09 1.83 -36.11
N THR A 53 -19.89 2.16 -35.65
CA THR A 53 -19.65 2.70 -34.29
C THR A 53 -20.40 4.02 -34.10
N ARG A 54 -20.25 4.96 -35.03
CA ARG A 54 -20.92 6.27 -34.97
C ARG A 54 -22.43 6.15 -35.07
N GLU A 55 -22.95 5.30 -35.96
CA GLU A 55 -24.39 5.04 -36.09
C GLU A 55 -24.99 4.48 -34.81
N PHE A 56 -24.29 3.57 -34.13
CA PHE A 56 -24.71 3.07 -32.83
C PHE A 56 -24.60 4.13 -31.73
N GLU A 57 -23.49 4.87 -31.63
CA GLU A 57 -23.34 5.98 -30.67
C GLU A 57 -24.45 7.01 -30.85
N ASN A 58 -24.88 7.24 -32.09
CA ASN A 58 -26.01 8.10 -32.41
C ASN A 58 -27.37 7.51 -31.98
N SER A 59 -27.52 6.17 -31.96
CA SER A 59 -28.71 5.49 -31.43
C SER A 59 -28.79 5.43 -29.91
N LEU A 60 -27.69 5.72 -29.19
CA LEU A 60 -27.67 5.74 -27.73
C LEU A 60 -28.51 6.89 -27.17
N ASN A 61 -29.27 6.62 -26.12
CA ASN A 61 -29.95 7.65 -25.34
C ASN A 61 -28.95 8.43 -24.47
N GLU A 62 -29.38 9.55 -23.88
CA GLU A 62 -28.46 10.46 -23.16
C GLU A 62 -27.81 9.82 -21.93
N GLN A 63 -28.51 8.89 -21.26
CA GLN A 63 -27.96 8.15 -20.13
C GLN A 63 -26.83 7.19 -20.58
N GLU A 64 -27.01 6.51 -21.71
CA GLU A 64 -26.02 5.63 -22.32
C GLU A 64 -24.81 6.41 -22.86
N ARG A 65 -25.05 7.56 -23.50
CA ARG A 65 -23.97 8.47 -23.93
C ARG A 65 -23.17 8.98 -22.74
N SER A 66 -23.84 9.31 -21.63
CA SER A 66 -23.18 9.70 -20.39
C SER A 66 -22.29 8.59 -19.82
N ARG A 67 -22.78 7.34 -19.79
CA ARG A 67 -21.98 6.16 -19.40
C ARG A 67 -20.75 5.98 -20.28
N LEU A 68 -20.90 6.13 -21.60
CA LEU A 68 -19.80 6.01 -22.56
C LEU A 68 -18.74 7.12 -22.35
N ARG A 69 -19.17 8.35 -22.06
CA ARG A 69 -18.27 9.48 -21.71
C ARG A 69 -17.51 9.21 -20.42
N ASN A 70 -18.21 8.78 -19.36
CA ASN A 70 -17.60 8.44 -18.07
C ASN A 70 -16.58 7.30 -18.20
N PHE A 71 -16.87 6.31 -19.05
CA PHE A 71 -15.92 5.24 -19.31
C PHE A 71 -14.70 5.69 -20.13
N ARG A 72 -14.89 6.48 -21.19
CA ARG A 72 -13.75 7.04 -21.96
C ARG A 72 -12.82 7.80 -21.02
N LYS A 73 -13.41 8.59 -20.13
CA LYS A 73 -12.69 9.28 -19.05
C LYS A 73 -11.98 8.30 -18.11
N PHE A 74 -12.66 7.26 -17.62
CA PHE A 74 -12.06 6.19 -16.80
C PHE A 74 -10.80 5.58 -17.42
N ILE A 75 -10.88 5.16 -18.69
CA ILE A 75 -9.75 4.51 -19.38
C ILE A 75 -8.60 5.49 -19.56
N LEU A 76 -8.89 6.71 -20.01
CA LEU A 76 -7.86 7.74 -20.19
C LEU A 76 -7.21 8.12 -18.86
N GLU A 77 -7.99 8.20 -17.78
CA GLU A 77 -7.50 8.53 -16.44
C GLU A 77 -6.77 7.40 -15.73
N THR A 78 -7.00 6.14 -16.14
CA THR A 78 -6.41 4.95 -15.51
C THR A 78 -5.20 4.42 -16.27
N ILE A 79 -5.19 4.51 -17.60
CA ILE A 79 -4.16 3.92 -18.47
C ILE A 79 -3.42 4.96 -19.31
N GLY A 80 -4.02 6.13 -19.54
CA GLY A 80 -3.45 7.19 -20.37
C GLY A 80 -3.60 6.92 -21.86
N SER A 81 -3.51 7.98 -22.68
CA SER A 81 -3.74 7.91 -24.13
C SER A 81 -2.74 7.06 -24.92
N LYS A 82 -1.55 6.83 -24.37
CA LYS A 82 -0.47 6.05 -25.01
C LYS A 82 -0.29 4.64 -24.41
N GLY A 83 -1.13 4.25 -23.45
CA GLY A 83 -1.06 2.94 -22.80
C GLY A 83 -1.89 1.88 -23.53
N GLY A 84 -2.17 0.79 -22.83
CA GLY A 84 -3.07 -0.26 -23.29
C GLY A 84 -3.48 -1.22 -22.18
N LEU A 85 -4.48 -2.05 -22.47
CA LEU A 85 -5.05 -3.01 -21.54
C LEU A 85 -5.13 -4.39 -22.19
N TYR A 86 -5.14 -5.43 -21.34
CA TYR A 86 -5.54 -6.74 -21.80
C TYR A 86 -7.06 -6.88 -21.72
N VAL A 87 -7.69 -7.32 -22.82
CA VAL A 87 -9.14 -7.54 -22.92
C VAL A 87 -9.46 -8.99 -23.25
N GLY A 88 -10.52 -9.53 -22.60
CA GLY A 88 -10.95 -10.92 -22.71
C GLY A 88 -12.42 -11.08 -23.09
N ASN A 89 -12.72 -12.10 -23.89
CA ASN A 89 -14.10 -12.48 -24.23
C ASN A 89 -14.65 -13.52 -23.23
N LYS A 90 -15.98 -13.75 -23.24
CA LYS A 90 -16.69 -14.71 -22.36
C LYS A 90 -16.01 -16.08 -22.28
N ASP A 91 -15.60 -16.62 -23.43
CA ASP A 91 -14.86 -17.88 -23.55
C ASP A 91 -13.36 -17.70 -23.31
N PHE A 92 -13.00 -17.31 -22.08
CA PHE A 92 -11.62 -17.10 -21.66
C PHE A 92 -10.72 -18.32 -21.97
N LYS A 93 -11.29 -19.54 -21.85
CA LYS A 93 -10.62 -20.82 -22.15
C LYS A 93 -10.25 -21.02 -23.63
N LYS A 94 -10.98 -20.41 -24.58
CA LYS A 94 -10.73 -20.62 -26.03
C LYS A 94 -9.86 -19.55 -26.66
N LYS A 95 -9.93 -18.30 -26.18
CA LYS A 95 -9.31 -17.14 -26.85
C LYS A 95 -8.31 -16.35 -25.99
N GLY A 96 -8.25 -16.62 -24.69
CA GLY A 96 -7.35 -15.93 -23.75
C GLY A 96 -7.60 -14.42 -23.66
N ILE A 97 -6.65 -13.71 -23.03
CA ILE A 97 -6.62 -12.24 -22.97
C ILE A 97 -5.66 -11.70 -24.02
N ARG A 98 -6.01 -10.60 -24.67
CA ARG A 98 -5.16 -9.96 -25.69
C ARG A 98 -4.88 -8.52 -25.34
N TYR A 99 -3.62 -8.11 -25.46
CA TYR A 99 -3.23 -6.71 -25.31
C TYR A 99 -3.82 -5.87 -26.44
N LYS A 100 -4.34 -4.69 -26.08
CA LYS A 100 -4.86 -3.68 -26.99
C LYS A 100 -4.45 -2.31 -26.50
N ASP A 101 -3.97 -1.47 -27.41
CA ASP A 101 -3.73 -0.06 -27.14
C ASP A 101 -5.03 0.68 -26.78
N THR A 102 -4.87 1.81 -26.12
CA THR A 102 -5.99 2.59 -25.57
C THR A 102 -6.97 3.02 -26.66
N GLU A 103 -6.48 3.52 -27.80
CA GLU A 103 -7.34 3.93 -28.92
C GLU A 103 -8.19 2.76 -29.42
N THR A 104 -7.60 1.58 -29.53
CA THR A 104 -8.30 0.36 -29.92
C THR A 104 -9.32 -0.11 -28.89
N VAL A 105 -9.03 0.00 -27.59
CA VAL A 105 -9.98 -0.34 -26.52
C VAL A 105 -11.17 0.62 -26.49
N LEU A 106 -10.94 1.90 -26.81
CA LEU A 106 -11.99 2.91 -26.88
C LEU A 106 -12.90 2.76 -28.12
N ASN A 107 -12.55 1.88 -29.07
CA ASN A 107 -13.39 1.54 -30.21
C ASN A 107 -14.53 0.59 -29.82
N PHE A 108 -15.69 0.80 -30.45
CA PHE A 108 -16.96 0.14 -30.15
C PHE A 108 -16.92 -1.39 -30.05
N SER A 109 -16.13 -2.05 -30.92
CA SER A 109 -16.08 -3.52 -30.92
C SER A 109 -15.53 -4.13 -29.62
N TYR A 110 -14.97 -3.33 -28.72
CA TYR A 110 -14.48 -3.78 -27.42
C TYR A 110 -15.42 -3.45 -26.25
N LEU A 111 -16.52 -2.72 -26.46
CA LEU A 111 -17.60 -2.55 -25.47
C LEU A 111 -18.20 -3.91 -25.05
N PHE A 112 -18.27 -4.86 -25.98
CA PHE A 112 -18.80 -6.21 -25.74
C PHE A 112 -17.77 -7.20 -25.17
N THR A 113 -16.54 -6.76 -24.90
CA THR A 113 -15.60 -7.63 -24.19
C THR A 113 -16.07 -7.83 -22.76
N HIS A 114 -15.90 -9.05 -22.24
CA HIS A 114 -16.43 -9.42 -20.94
C HIS A 114 -15.55 -8.98 -19.79
N ARG A 115 -14.24 -8.93 -20.00
CA ARG A 115 -13.26 -8.72 -18.94
C ARG A 115 -12.16 -7.78 -19.41
N ILE A 116 -11.66 -6.95 -18.49
CA ILE A 116 -10.53 -6.05 -18.71
C ILE A 116 -9.50 -6.23 -17.60
N GLN A 117 -8.21 -6.14 -17.93
CA GLN A 117 -7.13 -6.26 -16.96
C GLN A 117 -6.59 -4.88 -16.58
N LEU A 118 -7.08 -4.32 -15.47
CA LEU A 118 -6.65 -2.99 -14.99
C LEU A 118 -5.26 -2.99 -14.36
N ASN A 119 -4.88 -4.10 -13.71
CA ASN A 119 -3.60 -4.23 -13.02
C ASN A 119 -2.64 -5.11 -13.82
N ASN A 120 -1.39 -4.70 -13.96
CA ASN A 120 -0.36 -5.46 -14.67
C ASN A 120 0.72 -5.98 -13.71
N THR A 121 1.73 -6.66 -14.23
CA THR A 121 2.80 -7.23 -13.42
C THR A 121 3.64 -6.19 -12.70
N ASP A 122 3.75 -4.99 -13.29
CA ASP A 122 4.62 -3.92 -12.80
C ASP A 122 3.88 -2.89 -11.95
N PHE A 123 2.57 -2.73 -12.13
CA PHE A 123 1.76 -1.72 -11.48
C PHE A 123 0.36 -2.21 -11.10
N THR A 124 -0.04 -1.88 -9.87
CA THR A 124 -1.43 -1.95 -9.40
C THR A 124 -2.04 -0.55 -9.50
N ASN A 125 -3.04 -0.39 -10.38
CA ASN A 125 -3.77 0.86 -10.63
C ASN A 125 -5.06 0.95 -9.81
N ALA A 126 -5.61 -0.19 -9.39
CA ALA A 126 -6.85 -0.25 -8.60
C ALA A 126 -6.82 -1.44 -7.63
N ILE A 127 -7.56 -1.34 -6.53
CA ILE A 127 -7.95 -2.50 -5.71
C ILE A 127 -9.31 -2.98 -6.22
N ILE A 128 -9.36 -4.24 -6.66
CA ILE A 128 -10.56 -4.90 -7.18
C ILE A 128 -10.95 -6.00 -6.21
N LEU A 129 -12.20 -5.98 -5.75
CA LEU A 129 -12.79 -7.01 -4.89
C LEU A 129 -13.89 -7.72 -5.68
N ASP A 130 -13.90 -9.06 -5.66
CA ASP A 130 -14.95 -9.88 -6.26
C ASP A 130 -15.92 -10.32 -5.17
N LEU A 131 -17.15 -9.82 -5.23
CA LEU A 131 -18.19 -10.11 -4.27
C LEU A 131 -19.16 -11.10 -4.89
N ASP A 132 -19.11 -12.33 -4.39
CA ASP A 132 -19.94 -13.44 -4.82
C ASP A 132 -21.11 -13.71 -3.86
N ILE A 133 -21.47 -12.72 -3.04
CA ILE A 133 -22.56 -12.83 -2.06
C ILE A 133 -23.91 -12.66 -2.79
N PRO A 134 -24.87 -13.59 -2.64
CA PRO A 134 -26.20 -13.47 -3.25
C PRO A 134 -26.93 -12.17 -2.83
N PHE A 135 -27.80 -11.68 -3.71
CA PHE A 135 -28.75 -10.55 -3.50
C PHE A 135 -28.18 -9.13 -3.37
N TYR A 136 -27.34 -8.85 -2.37
CA TYR A 136 -27.04 -7.46 -1.95
C TYR A 136 -25.57 -7.06 -2.06
N SER A 137 -24.74 -7.86 -2.76
CA SER A 137 -23.32 -7.58 -3.00
C SER A 137 -23.03 -6.14 -3.42
N ALA A 138 -23.90 -5.48 -4.21
CA ALA A 138 -23.69 -4.10 -4.65
C ALA A 138 -23.80 -3.04 -3.52
N ALA A 139 -24.44 -3.37 -2.39
CA ALA A 139 -24.70 -2.43 -1.29
C ALA A 139 -23.85 -2.70 -0.03
N VAL A 140 -23.06 -3.78 0.01
CA VAL A 140 -22.23 -4.20 1.15
C VAL A 140 -21.36 -3.05 1.67
N TRP A 141 -20.74 -2.26 0.80
CA TRP A 141 -19.88 -1.15 1.23
C TRP A 141 -20.59 -0.16 2.17
N LYS A 142 -21.89 0.08 1.95
CA LYS A 142 -22.68 1.02 2.74
C LYS A 142 -22.99 0.45 4.13
N TYR A 143 -23.31 -0.85 4.21
CA TYR A 143 -23.63 -1.51 5.47
C TYR A 143 -22.41 -1.75 6.34
N GLU A 144 -21.28 -2.08 5.73
CA GLU A 144 -20.01 -2.35 6.42
C GLU A 144 -19.23 -1.06 6.75
N GLY A 145 -19.75 0.12 6.39
CA GLY A 145 -19.05 1.39 6.57
C GLY A 145 -17.69 1.39 5.87
N LEU A 146 -17.64 0.83 4.66
CA LEU A 146 -16.48 0.90 3.78
C LEU A 146 -16.49 2.22 3.00
N PRO A 147 -15.32 2.69 2.54
CA PRO A 147 -15.27 3.77 1.56
C PRO A 147 -16.15 3.43 0.35
N GLU A 148 -16.79 4.43 -0.23
CA GLU A 148 -17.60 4.25 -1.44
C GLU A 148 -16.72 3.77 -2.62
N PRO A 149 -17.02 2.64 -3.28
CA PRO A 149 -16.25 2.19 -4.44
C PRO A 149 -16.24 3.24 -5.56
N SER A 150 -15.11 3.39 -6.27
CA SER A 150 -15.04 4.28 -7.42
C SER A 150 -16.09 3.92 -8.48
N LEU A 151 -16.29 2.61 -8.68
CA LEU A 151 -17.43 2.06 -9.40
C LEU A 151 -17.71 0.63 -8.96
N ILE A 152 -18.93 0.17 -9.24
CA ILE A 152 -19.39 -1.20 -8.99
C ILE A 152 -19.89 -1.79 -10.29
N VAL A 153 -19.41 -2.99 -10.65
CA VAL A 153 -19.83 -3.70 -11.87
C VAL A 153 -20.58 -4.97 -11.48
N VAL A 154 -21.91 -4.94 -11.62
CA VAL A 154 -22.83 -6.01 -11.21
C VAL A 154 -23.19 -6.87 -12.40
N ASN A 155 -23.33 -8.19 -12.21
CA ASN A 155 -23.87 -9.07 -13.25
C ASN A 155 -25.30 -8.65 -13.62
N ASN A 156 -25.53 -8.44 -14.92
CA ASN A 156 -26.85 -8.21 -15.48
C ASN A 156 -27.42 -9.55 -15.93
N VAL A 157 -28.31 -10.13 -15.14
CA VAL A 157 -28.90 -11.43 -15.40
C VAL A 157 -30.41 -11.29 -15.40
N GLU A 158 -31.04 -11.64 -16.52
CA GLU A 158 -32.50 -11.75 -16.63
C GLU A 158 -32.91 -13.18 -16.29
N PRO A 159 -33.51 -13.43 -15.11
CA PRO A 159 -33.94 -14.77 -14.73
C PRO A 159 -35.20 -15.20 -15.50
N SER A 160 -35.35 -16.49 -15.71
CA SER A 160 -36.51 -17.08 -16.40
C SER A 160 -37.82 -17.03 -15.58
N LYS A 161 -37.72 -16.77 -14.28
CA LYS A 161 -38.84 -16.58 -13.34
C LYS A 161 -38.50 -15.43 -12.38
N PRO A 162 -39.50 -14.81 -11.70
CA PRO A 162 -39.26 -13.74 -10.74
C PRO A 162 -38.20 -14.10 -9.69
N ILE A 163 -37.37 -13.13 -9.28
CA ILE A 163 -36.25 -13.37 -8.34
C ILE A 163 -36.74 -14.00 -7.03
N GLN A 164 -37.90 -13.59 -6.54
CA GLN A 164 -38.54 -14.13 -5.34
C GLN A 164 -38.91 -15.61 -5.42
N ASP A 165 -39.02 -16.17 -6.64
CA ASP A 165 -39.39 -17.57 -6.89
C ASP A 165 -38.15 -18.45 -7.16
N LEU A 166 -36.94 -17.86 -7.15
CA LEU A 166 -35.68 -18.59 -7.27
C LEU A 166 -35.18 -19.02 -5.89
N THR A 167 -34.67 -20.24 -5.82
CA THR A 167 -33.90 -20.71 -4.67
C THR A 167 -32.53 -20.03 -4.64
N GLU A 168 -31.92 -19.94 -3.46
CA GLU A 168 -30.58 -19.38 -3.28
C GLU A 168 -29.53 -20.06 -4.18
N LYS A 169 -29.65 -21.38 -4.36
CA LYS A 169 -28.78 -22.16 -5.26
C LYS A 169 -28.96 -21.80 -6.74
N GLU A 170 -30.19 -21.50 -7.17
CA GLU A 170 -30.44 -21.01 -8.53
C GLU A 170 -29.86 -19.61 -8.73
N ILE A 171 -29.99 -18.74 -7.72
CA ILE A 171 -29.46 -17.36 -7.72
C ILE A 171 -27.94 -17.37 -7.80
N ASP A 172 -27.28 -18.18 -6.97
CA ASP A 172 -25.83 -18.33 -6.97
C ASP A 172 -25.31 -18.90 -8.30
N LYS A 173 -25.97 -19.93 -8.83
CA LYS A 173 -25.65 -20.55 -10.12
C LYS A 173 -25.79 -19.57 -11.30
N LEU A 174 -26.83 -18.73 -11.26
CA LEU A 174 -27.05 -17.68 -12.25
C LEU A 174 -26.11 -16.48 -12.04
N GLY A 175 -25.53 -16.36 -10.84
CA GLY A 175 -24.64 -15.27 -10.47
C GLY A 175 -25.36 -13.92 -10.33
N ILE A 176 -26.63 -13.95 -9.93
CA ILE A 176 -27.44 -12.74 -9.70
C ILE A 176 -26.86 -11.98 -8.50
N GLY A 177 -26.67 -10.67 -8.65
CA GLY A 177 -26.12 -9.80 -7.61
C GLY A 177 -24.59 -9.82 -7.49
N LYS A 178 -23.90 -10.84 -7.99
CA LYS A 178 -22.43 -10.92 -7.95
C LYS A 178 -21.81 -9.73 -8.65
N CYS A 179 -20.86 -9.06 -8.01
CA CYS A 179 -20.31 -7.79 -8.50
C CYS A 179 -18.82 -7.64 -8.24
N HIS A 180 -18.18 -6.72 -8.96
CA HIS A 180 -16.83 -6.29 -8.65
C HIS A 180 -16.88 -4.87 -8.08
N TYR A 181 -16.26 -4.68 -6.92
CA TYR A 181 -15.91 -3.34 -6.45
C TYR A 181 -14.57 -2.93 -7.02
N ILE A 182 -14.48 -1.69 -7.50
CA ILE A 182 -13.24 -1.14 -8.04
C ILE A 182 -12.92 0.14 -7.28
N TYR A 183 -11.83 0.15 -6.54
CA TYR A 183 -11.24 1.34 -5.91
C TYR A 183 -10.03 1.78 -6.72
N LEU A 184 -10.17 2.87 -7.46
CA LEU A 184 -9.06 3.44 -8.23
C LEU A 184 -8.04 4.07 -7.31
N LEU A 185 -6.76 3.78 -7.54
CA LEU A 185 -5.69 4.43 -6.82
C LEU A 185 -5.34 5.76 -7.49
N GLU A 186 -5.19 6.80 -6.68
CA GLU A 186 -4.71 8.11 -7.16
C GLU A 186 -3.30 7.97 -7.74
N LYS A 187 -2.45 7.17 -7.08
CA LYS A 187 -1.08 6.87 -7.51
C LYS A 187 -0.93 5.35 -7.68
N PRO A 188 -0.63 4.86 -8.89
CA PRO A 188 -0.35 3.45 -9.12
C PRO A 188 0.81 2.97 -8.24
N VAL A 189 0.66 1.78 -7.66
CA VAL A 189 1.71 1.16 -6.84
C VAL A 189 2.55 0.25 -7.70
N ARG A 190 3.85 0.55 -7.79
CA ARG A 190 4.81 -0.27 -8.52
C ARG A 190 5.12 -1.57 -7.77
N MET A 191 4.94 -2.70 -8.44
CA MET A 191 5.07 -4.05 -7.90
C MET A 191 6.44 -4.68 -8.15
N THR A 192 7.21 -4.18 -9.13
CA THR A 192 8.51 -4.76 -9.55
C THR A 192 9.67 -3.76 -9.43
N GLY A 193 10.90 -4.30 -9.34
CA GLY A 193 12.16 -3.62 -9.71
C GLY A 193 12.40 -2.19 -9.21
N GLY A 194 12.12 -1.89 -7.94
CA GLY A 194 12.31 -0.55 -7.34
C GLY A 194 11.08 0.00 -6.62
N GLY A 195 9.95 -0.71 -6.64
CA GLY A 195 8.83 -0.45 -5.74
C GLY A 195 9.25 -0.62 -4.28
N GLY A 196 9.00 0.37 -3.43
CA GLY A 196 9.33 0.31 -2.01
C GLY A 196 8.54 -0.83 -1.33
N TYR A 197 9.25 -1.81 -0.77
CA TYR A 197 8.64 -2.98 -0.10
C TYR A 197 7.57 -2.60 0.94
N LYS A 198 7.75 -1.45 1.61
CA LYS A 198 6.77 -0.89 2.55
C LYS A 198 5.45 -0.54 1.87
N VAL A 199 5.48 0.11 0.71
CA VAL A 199 4.28 0.52 -0.03
C VAL A 199 3.54 -0.70 -0.57
N ILE A 200 4.28 -1.70 -1.09
CA ILE A 200 3.68 -2.95 -1.59
C ILE A 200 2.97 -3.70 -0.44
N ASN A 201 3.61 -3.79 0.73
CA ASN A 201 2.97 -4.43 1.88
C ASN A 201 1.76 -3.64 2.39
N TYR A 202 1.85 -2.31 2.35
CA TYR A 202 0.74 -1.45 2.77
C TYR A 202 -0.47 -1.62 1.85
N LEU A 203 -0.25 -1.59 0.53
CA LEU A 203 -1.28 -1.93 -0.47
C LEU A 203 -1.93 -3.29 -0.16
N LYS A 204 -1.12 -4.32 0.09
CA LYS A 204 -1.63 -5.67 0.39
C LYS A 204 -2.43 -5.72 1.69
N ALA A 205 -2.00 -4.99 2.72
CA ALA A 205 -2.70 -4.91 3.99
C ALA A 205 -4.07 -4.21 3.82
N VAL A 206 -4.10 -3.09 3.11
CA VAL A 206 -5.33 -2.37 2.79
C VAL A 206 -6.28 -3.23 1.96
N GLN A 207 -5.78 -3.84 0.88
CA GLN A 207 -6.58 -4.76 0.06
C GLN A 207 -7.17 -5.89 0.92
N ARG A 208 -6.36 -6.54 1.75
CA ARG A 208 -6.81 -7.63 2.62
C ARG A 208 -7.88 -7.16 3.61
N ALA A 209 -7.67 -6.02 4.25
CA ALA A 209 -8.65 -5.48 5.19
C ALA A 209 -9.97 -5.11 4.50
N LEU A 210 -9.92 -4.55 3.28
CA LEU A 210 -11.11 -4.32 2.46
C LEU A 210 -11.81 -5.63 2.11
N THR A 211 -11.08 -6.64 1.62
CA THR A 211 -11.62 -7.96 1.27
C THR A 211 -12.33 -8.62 2.45
N LEU A 212 -11.68 -8.65 3.62
CA LEU A 212 -12.24 -9.26 4.83
C LEU A 212 -13.50 -8.52 5.28
N LYS A 213 -13.45 -7.19 5.33
CA LYS A 213 -14.56 -6.36 5.79
C LYS A 213 -15.74 -6.37 4.80
N SER A 214 -15.49 -6.55 3.51
CA SER A 214 -16.55 -6.66 2.50
C SER A 214 -17.06 -8.08 2.25
N GLY A 215 -16.48 -9.10 2.89
CA GLY A 215 -16.78 -10.51 2.59
C GLY A 215 -16.49 -10.90 1.12
N ALA A 216 -15.56 -10.22 0.46
CA ALA A 216 -15.19 -10.54 -0.92
C ALA A 216 -14.34 -11.82 -0.98
N ASP A 217 -14.31 -12.47 -2.14
CA ASP A 217 -13.48 -13.66 -2.36
C ASP A 217 -12.00 -13.33 -2.07
N PRO A 218 -11.40 -13.93 -1.03
CA PRO A 218 -10.02 -13.66 -0.67
C PRO A 218 -9.00 -14.36 -1.58
N SER A 219 -9.45 -15.35 -2.37
CA SER A 219 -8.65 -16.00 -3.41
C SER A 219 -8.62 -15.23 -4.74
N PHE A 220 -9.39 -14.14 -4.85
CA PHE A 220 -9.44 -13.35 -6.08
C PHE A 220 -8.11 -12.60 -6.35
N ASN A 221 -7.57 -12.79 -7.55
CA ASN A 221 -6.19 -12.38 -7.88
C ASN A 221 -5.98 -10.87 -8.13
N ASN A 222 -7.02 -10.03 -8.02
CA ASN A 222 -6.96 -8.57 -8.18
C ASN A 222 -6.26 -8.11 -9.49
N ARG A 223 -6.39 -8.86 -10.60
CA ARG A 223 -5.82 -8.45 -11.91
C ARG A 223 -6.86 -8.08 -12.93
N ILE A 224 -7.92 -8.87 -13.02
CA ILE A 224 -8.90 -8.81 -14.10
C ILE A 224 -10.26 -8.49 -13.52
N THR A 225 -10.92 -7.46 -14.04
CA THR A 225 -12.27 -7.07 -13.60
C THR A 225 -13.32 -7.31 -14.68
N LYS A 226 -14.61 -7.36 -14.28
CA LYS A 226 -15.76 -7.25 -15.20
C LYS A 226 -15.63 -5.96 -15.99
N ASN A 227 -15.91 -6.01 -17.29
CA ASN A 227 -15.80 -4.83 -18.14
C ASN A 227 -16.94 -3.84 -17.83
N PRO A 228 -16.67 -2.64 -17.27
CA PRO A 228 -17.71 -1.68 -16.93
C PRO A 228 -18.52 -1.17 -18.13
N LEU A 229 -18.03 -1.40 -19.36
CA LEU A 229 -18.69 -1.06 -20.61
C LEU A 229 -19.67 -2.08 -21.15
N ASN A 230 -19.55 -3.33 -20.71
CA ASN A 230 -20.38 -4.38 -21.28
C ASN A 230 -21.76 -4.30 -20.62
N CYS A 231 -22.60 -3.42 -21.18
CA CYS A 231 -23.98 -3.21 -20.76
C CYS A 231 -24.90 -4.39 -21.06
N VAL A 232 -24.44 -5.35 -21.87
CA VAL A 232 -25.20 -6.58 -22.15
C VAL A 232 -25.10 -7.50 -20.94
N ASP A 233 -23.89 -7.79 -20.48
CA ASP A 233 -23.67 -8.75 -19.39
C ASP A 233 -23.58 -8.10 -18.01
N TYR A 234 -23.41 -6.77 -17.91
CA TYR A 234 -23.23 -6.07 -16.65
C TYR A 234 -23.98 -4.75 -16.53
N THR A 235 -24.37 -4.43 -15.30
CA THR A 235 -24.83 -3.10 -14.90
C THR A 235 -23.74 -2.41 -14.09
N THR A 236 -23.29 -1.25 -14.55
CA THR A 236 -22.25 -0.47 -13.86
C THR A 236 -22.87 0.70 -13.09
N ILE A 237 -22.61 0.73 -11.79
CA ILE A 237 -22.96 1.84 -10.89
C ILE A 237 -21.76 2.78 -10.81
N TRP A 238 -21.98 4.02 -11.25
CA TRP A 238 -20.98 5.09 -11.24
C TRP A 238 -21.30 6.00 -10.05
N HIS A 239 -20.46 6.01 -9.02
CA HIS A 239 -20.73 6.75 -7.78
C HIS A 239 -20.46 8.26 -7.87
N SER A 240 -19.80 8.73 -8.93
CA SER A 240 -19.55 10.16 -9.16
C SER A 240 -20.14 10.65 -10.47
N SER A 241 -20.86 11.77 -10.41
CA SER A 241 -21.46 12.45 -11.57
C SER A 241 -20.47 13.29 -12.39
N GLY A 242 -19.19 13.36 -11.96
CA GLY A 242 -18.16 14.19 -12.60
C GLY A 242 -16.86 13.45 -12.90
N SER A 243 -16.00 13.29 -11.89
CA SER A 243 -14.73 12.54 -11.98
C SER A 243 -14.78 11.34 -11.06
N LEU A 244 -14.33 10.19 -11.54
CA LEU A 244 -14.26 8.99 -10.71
C LEU A 244 -13.42 9.26 -9.47
N LYS A 245 -13.94 8.86 -8.31
CA LYS A 245 -13.21 9.03 -7.07
C LYS A 245 -11.97 8.15 -7.11
N LYS A 246 -10.81 8.78 -7.01
CA LYS A 246 -9.52 8.12 -6.83
C LYS A 246 -9.14 8.22 -5.37
N TYR A 247 -8.47 7.20 -4.87
CA TYR A 247 -8.12 7.08 -3.48
C TYR A 247 -6.61 6.98 -3.29
N THR A 248 -6.11 7.66 -2.27
CA THR A 248 -4.84 7.29 -1.64
C THR A 248 -5.01 6.00 -0.84
N LEU A 249 -3.91 5.28 -0.58
CA LEU A 249 -3.96 4.12 0.31
C LEU A 249 -4.35 4.52 1.74
N ASP A 250 -4.02 5.73 2.16
CA ASP A 250 -4.33 6.24 3.50
C ASP A 250 -5.83 6.50 3.67
N GLU A 251 -6.50 7.09 2.69
CA GLU A 251 -7.96 7.27 2.69
C GLU A 251 -8.70 5.93 2.73
N LEU A 252 -8.20 4.90 2.02
CA LEU A 252 -8.80 3.57 2.09
C LEU A 252 -8.55 2.90 3.44
N ALA A 253 -7.43 3.21 4.11
CA ALA A 253 -7.03 2.61 5.38
C ALA A 253 -7.70 3.25 6.61
N GLU A 254 -8.24 4.47 6.50
CA GLU A 254 -8.66 5.31 7.62
C GLU A 254 -9.64 4.61 8.59
N ASN A 255 -10.55 3.79 8.05
CA ASN A 255 -11.57 3.05 8.82
C ASN A 255 -11.38 1.52 8.76
N LEU A 256 -10.15 1.07 8.51
CA LEU A 256 -9.79 -0.34 8.44
C LEU A 256 -8.85 -0.74 9.56
N TYR A 257 -9.11 -1.90 10.16
CA TYR A 257 -8.13 -2.56 11.00
C TYR A 257 -7.08 -3.23 10.12
N LEU A 258 -5.87 -2.66 10.09
CA LEU A 258 -4.73 -3.26 9.40
C LEU A 258 -3.97 -4.17 10.36
N PRO A 259 -4.08 -5.50 10.24
CA PRO A 259 -3.40 -6.42 11.16
C PRO A 259 -1.89 -6.20 11.10
N ARG A 260 -1.23 -6.25 12.27
CA ARG A 260 0.22 -6.08 12.35
C ARG A 260 0.93 -7.25 11.69
N ARG A 261 2.13 -7.02 11.16
CA ARG A 261 2.93 -8.02 10.42
C ARG A 261 3.23 -9.30 11.23
N ASP A 262 3.18 -9.18 12.55
CA ASP A 262 3.39 -10.18 13.60
C ASP A 262 2.10 -10.86 14.08
N GLU A 263 0.92 -10.28 13.82
CA GLU A 263 -0.39 -10.94 13.97
C GLU A 263 -0.71 -11.84 12.77
N VAL A 264 0.12 -11.80 11.72
CA VAL A 264 0.08 -12.73 10.58
C VAL A 264 0.66 -14.09 11.01
N PHE A 265 -0.05 -14.77 11.92
CA PHE A 265 -0.05 -16.23 11.88
C PHE A 265 -0.72 -16.59 10.58
N TYR A 266 0.03 -17.28 9.71
CA TYR A 266 -0.55 -17.95 8.54
C TYR A 266 -1.45 -19.05 9.09
N THR A 267 -2.71 -18.70 9.40
CA THR A 267 -3.74 -19.67 9.73
C THR A 267 -4.02 -20.51 8.50
N ILE A 268 -4.55 -21.72 8.70
CA ILE A 268 -4.88 -22.67 7.63
C ILE A 268 -5.81 -22.02 6.59
N GLU A 269 -6.66 -21.09 7.00
CA GLU A 269 -7.53 -20.26 6.14
C GLU A 269 -6.74 -19.33 5.19
N GLN A 270 -5.55 -18.86 5.59
CA GLN A 270 -4.70 -18.00 4.76
C GLN A 270 -3.84 -18.77 3.75
N ALA A 271 -3.90 -20.11 3.77
CA ALA A 271 -3.22 -20.94 2.79
C ALA A 271 -3.90 -20.88 1.41
N ASP A 272 -5.19 -20.54 1.35
CA ASP A 272 -5.92 -20.39 0.10
C ASP A 272 -5.58 -19.06 -0.63
N ASP A 273 -5.40 -17.95 0.11
CA ASP A 273 -5.19 -16.59 -0.45
C ASP A 273 -3.86 -16.35 -1.20
N LEU A 274 -2.81 -17.13 -0.90
CA LEU A 274 -1.50 -17.06 -1.57
C LEU A 274 -1.24 -18.29 -2.44
N GLY A 275 -2.15 -19.28 -2.41
CA GLY A 275 -1.99 -20.63 -2.91
C GLY A 275 -1.35 -21.57 -1.88
N ARG A 276 -1.95 -22.76 -1.71
CA ARG A 276 -1.51 -23.82 -0.78
C ARG A 276 -0.01 -24.13 -0.89
N ASN A 277 0.50 -24.12 -2.12
CA ASN A 277 1.93 -24.26 -2.42
C ASN A 277 2.81 -23.20 -1.73
N VAL A 278 2.38 -21.94 -1.69
CA VAL A 278 3.11 -20.83 -1.08
C VAL A 278 3.07 -20.90 0.44
N ALA A 279 1.94 -21.33 1.02
CA ALA A 279 1.79 -21.50 2.45
C ALA A 279 2.70 -22.63 2.97
N ILE A 280 2.60 -23.82 2.37
CA ILE A 280 3.45 -24.97 2.69
C ILE A 280 4.92 -24.60 2.48
N PHE A 281 5.26 -23.96 1.36
CA PHE A 281 6.63 -23.51 1.09
C PHE A 281 7.14 -22.53 2.16
N ASN A 282 6.35 -21.52 2.56
CA ASN A 282 6.75 -20.54 3.56
C ASN A 282 6.91 -21.13 4.96
N THR A 283 6.07 -22.09 5.33
CA THR A 283 6.14 -22.77 6.61
C THR A 283 7.34 -23.69 6.67
N VAL A 284 7.47 -24.59 5.68
CA VAL A 284 8.54 -25.58 5.65
C VAL A 284 9.91 -24.92 5.48
N ARG A 285 10.05 -23.89 4.63
CA ARG A 285 11.36 -23.24 4.41
C ARG A 285 11.92 -22.63 5.69
N ARG A 286 11.07 -22.05 6.57
CA ARG A 286 11.53 -21.47 7.85
C ARG A 286 12.07 -22.55 8.78
N LYS A 287 11.45 -23.72 8.81
CA LYS A 287 11.97 -24.88 9.56
C LYS A 287 13.27 -25.40 8.93
N ALA A 288 13.29 -25.57 7.61
CA ALA A 288 14.46 -26.02 6.86
C ALA A 288 15.69 -25.11 7.05
N TYR A 289 15.49 -23.79 7.05
CA TYR A 289 16.56 -22.82 7.27
C TYR A 289 17.21 -22.98 8.64
N ARG A 290 16.44 -23.38 9.66
CA ARG A 290 16.96 -23.64 11.01
C ARG A 290 17.67 -24.98 11.08
N LEU A 291 17.06 -26.01 10.48
CA LEU A 291 17.58 -27.37 10.49
C LEU A 291 18.92 -27.49 9.76
N ILE A 292 19.08 -26.83 8.61
CA ILE A 292 20.28 -26.98 7.77
C ILE A 292 21.58 -26.55 8.48
N SER A 293 21.52 -25.59 9.41
CA SER A 293 22.72 -25.16 10.16
C SER A 293 23.25 -26.21 11.13
N LYS A 294 22.38 -27.13 11.57
CA LYS A 294 22.69 -28.21 12.51
C LYS A 294 22.72 -29.57 11.83
N TRP A 295 22.58 -29.61 10.51
CA TRP A 295 22.43 -30.86 9.77
C TRP A 295 23.81 -31.42 9.43
N GLU A 296 24.18 -32.53 10.07
CA GLU A 296 25.51 -33.15 9.91
C GLU A 296 25.51 -34.26 8.84
N SER A 297 24.35 -34.79 8.48
CA SER A 297 24.21 -35.90 7.53
C SER A 297 24.22 -35.44 6.05
N THR A 298 23.96 -36.39 5.14
CA THR A 298 23.97 -36.23 3.67
C THR A 298 22.81 -35.38 3.14
N TYR A 299 22.94 -34.92 1.89
CA TYR A 299 21.87 -34.18 1.20
C TYR A 299 20.61 -35.02 1.07
N THR A 300 20.76 -36.32 0.77
CA THR A 300 19.65 -37.24 0.62
C THR A 300 18.85 -37.35 1.92
N ALA A 301 19.55 -37.50 3.05
CA ALA A 301 18.89 -37.50 4.37
C ALA A 301 18.18 -36.17 4.65
N PHE A 302 18.82 -35.04 4.33
CA PHE A 302 18.19 -33.72 4.50
C PHE A 302 16.95 -33.55 3.62
N TYR A 303 17.02 -33.94 2.35
CA TYR A 303 15.88 -33.89 1.44
C TYR A 303 14.72 -34.74 1.95
N ASN A 304 14.99 -35.96 2.43
CA ASN A 304 13.95 -36.84 2.97
C ASN A 304 13.28 -36.23 4.21
N GLU A 305 14.04 -35.59 5.09
CA GLU A 305 13.49 -34.88 6.25
C GLU A 305 12.61 -33.70 5.83
N ILE A 306 13.06 -32.87 4.89
CA ILE A 306 12.26 -31.76 4.37
C ILE A 306 11.03 -32.27 3.62
N HIS A 307 11.14 -33.40 2.91
CA HIS A 307 10.01 -34.05 2.24
C HIS A 307 8.95 -34.50 3.25
N HIS A 308 9.36 -35.23 4.29
CA HIS A 308 8.47 -35.68 5.36
C HIS A 308 7.79 -34.50 6.08
N LEU A 309 8.54 -33.43 6.38
CA LEU A 309 7.95 -32.20 6.92
C LEU A 309 6.92 -31.59 5.94
N THR A 310 7.23 -31.54 4.65
CA THR A 310 6.32 -30.99 3.63
C THR A 310 5.06 -31.83 3.51
N GLU A 311 5.16 -33.16 3.51
CA GLU A 311 4.04 -34.10 3.52
C GLU A 311 3.16 -33.89 4.74
N SER A 312 3.77 -33.87 5.94
CA SER A 312 3.05 -33.63 7.19
C SER A 312 2.29 -32.31 7.16
N PHE A 313 2.93 -31.21 6.71
CA PHE A 313 2.23 -29.93 6.58
C PHE A 313 1.15 -29.93 5.52
N ALA A 314 1.33 -30.63 4.40
CA ALA A 314 0.31 -30.76 3.37
C ALA A 314 -0.92 -31.55 3.86
N ASP A 315 -0.73 -32.57 4.70
CA ASP A 315 -1.81 -33.35 5.30
C ASP A 315 -2.68 -32.52 6.26
N TYR A 316 -2.08 -31.58 6.99
CA TYR A 316 -2.80 -30.65 7.87
C TYR A 316 -3.30 -29.38 7.18
N THR A 317 -3.16 -29.27 5.85
CA THR A 317 -3.62 -28.11 5.07
C THR A 317 -4.50 -28.56 3.88
N PRO A 318 -5.63 -29.26 4.12
CA PRO A 318 -6.57 -29.59 3.05
C PRO A 318 -7.24 -28.32 2.49
N ASN A 319 -7.71 -28.36 1.24
CA ASN A 319 -8.53 -27.26 0.71
C ASN A 319 -9.93 -27.24 1.35
N TYR A 320 -10.73 -26.23 1.02
CA TYR A 320 -12.12 -26.11 1.47
C TYR A 320 -13.00 -27.36 1.21
N ASN A 321 -12.66 -28.15 0.20
CA ASN A 321 -13.34 -29.41 -0.13
C ASN A 321 -12.75 -30.65 0.57
N GLY A 322 -11.77 -30.48 1.46
CA GLY A 322 -11.06 -31.56 2.14
C GLY A 322 -9.98 -32.25 1.30
N GLU A 323 -9.70 -31.78 0.09
CA GLU A 323 -8.73 -32.39 -0.82
C GLU A 323 -7.29 -31.97 -0.50
N LYS A 324 -6.41 -32.96 -0.47
CA LYS A 324 -4.97 -32.80 -0.24
C LYS A 324 -4.25 -32.26 -1.48
N LEU A 325 -3.06 -31.69 -1.26
CA LEU A 325 -2.17 -31.29 -2.35
C LEU A 325 -1.65 -32.53 -3.10
N ASP A 326 -1.46 -32.43 -4.43
CA ASP A 326 -0.93 -33.57 -5.20
C ASP A 326 0.49 -33.93 -4.74
N TYR A 327 0.79 -35.23 -4.67
CA TYR A 327 2.09 -35.72 -4.20
C TYR A 327 3.26 -35.16 -5.04
N LYS A 328 3.06 -34.93 -6.34
CA LYS A 328 4.11 -34.33 -7.18
C LYS A 328 4.39 -32.87 -6.81
N GLU A 329 3.36 -32.13 -6.40
CA GLU A 329 3.53 -30.74 -5.91
C GLU A 329 4.29 -30.72 -4.59
N VAL A 330 3.91 -31.58 -3.63
CA VAL A 330 4.64 -31.76 -2.36
C VAL A 330 6.11 -32.05 -2.60
N LYS A 331 6.41 -33.01 -3.48
CA LYS A 331 7.77 -33.37 -3.87
C LYS A 331 8.54 -32.19 -4.49
N THR A 332 7.86 -31.37 -5.29
CA THR A 332 8.45 -30.20 -5.95
C THR A 332 8.80 -29.12 -4.94
N ILE A 333 7.91 -28.85 -3.97
CA ILE A 333 8.14 -27.89 -2.88
C ILE A 333 9.35 -28.33 -2.04
N ALA A 334 9.34 -29.59 -1.57
CA ALA A 334 10.42 -30.14 -0.77
C ALA A 334 11.77 -30.03 -1.48
N LYS A 335 11.81 -30.40 -2.77
CA LYS A 335 13.02 -30.35 -3.60
C LYS A 335 13.53 -28.92 -3.80
N SER A 336 12.63 -27.94 -3.96
CA SER A 336 13.00 -26.52 -4.08
C SER A 336 13.66 -26.02 -2.80
N ILE A 337 13.05 -26.30 -1.65
CA ILE A 337 13.55 -25.89 -0.34
C ILE A 337 14.88 -26.57 -0.04
N SER A 338 14.97 -27.89 -0.23
CA SER A 338 16.17 -28.66 0.09
C SER A 338 17.37 -28.22 -0.74
N LYS A 339 17.20 -28.02 -2.06
CA LYS A 339 18.26 -27.55 -2.95
C LYS A 339 18.74 -26.16 -2.58
N PHE A 340 17.82 -25.25 -2.27
CA PHE A 340 18.19 -23.91 -1.85
C PHE A 340 19.01 -23.94 -0.56
N CYS A 341 18.53 -24.66 0.46
CA CYS A 341 19.25 -24.76 1.73
C CYS A 341 20.63 -25.39 1.54
N TRP A 342 20.74 -26.45 0.74
CA TRP A 342 22.00 -27.16 0.54
C TRP A 342 23.01 -26.36 -0.27
N ASN A 343 22.61 -25.85 -1.43
CA ASN A 343 23.53 -25.19 -2.35
C ASN A 343 23.87 -23.77 -1.91
N ILE A 344 22.91 -23.05 -1.32
CA ILE A 344 23.06 -21.63 -1.00
C ILE A 344 23.43 -21.45 0.48
N LEU A 345 22.73 -22.10 1.41
CA LEU A 345 22.95 -21.86 2.85
C LEU A 345 24.09 -22.72 3.43
N ARG A 346 24.26 -23.97 2.97
CA ARG A 346 25.34 -24.87 3.44
C ARG A 346 26.63 -24.71 2.64
N ASN A 347 26.54 -24.77 1.30
CA ASN A 347 27.72 -24.78 0.43
C ASN A 347 28.09 -23.41 -0.17
N GLY A 348 27.20 -22.42 -0.09
CA GLY A 348 27.41 -21.09 -0.67
C GLY A 348 28.29 -20.20 0.20
N LYS A 349 29.23 -19.48 -0.43
CA LYS A 349 29.97 -18.38 0.22
C LYS A 349 29.19 -17.07 0.09
N LYS A 350 28.27 -16.72 1.03
CA LYS A 350 28.04 -15.32 1.49
C LYS A 350 26.92 -15.11 2.54
N ASP A 351 27.19 -14.07 3.34
CA ASP A 351 26.35 -13.24 4.25
C ASP A 351 25.46 -13.91 5.30
N LYS A 352 26.05 -14.09 6.49
CA LYS A 352 25.39 -14.39 7.77
C LYS A 352 24.16 -13.49 8.07
N SER A 353 24.07 -12.31 7.44
CA SER A 353 22.96 -11.35 7.63
C SER A 353 21.58 -11.88 7.24
N PHE A 354 21.48 -12.77 6.24
CA PHE A 354 20.20 -13.36 5.82
C PHE A 354 19.70 -14.43 6.80
N LEU A 355 20.63 -15.22 7.35
CA LEU A 355 20.34 -16.24 8.36
C LEU A 355 19.96 -15.58 9.69
N ASP A 356 20.69 -14.57 10.15
CA ASP A 356 20.44 -13.85 11.41
C ASP A 356 19.01 -13.27 11.50
N TYR A 357 18.43 -12.83 10.38
CA TYR A 357 17.06 -12.33 10.33
C TYR A 357 16.01 -13.46 10.46
N SER A 358 16.29 -14.67 9.93
CA SER A 358 15.38 -15.82 10.00
C SER A 358 15.44 -16.60 11.33
N TYR A 359 16.54 -16.50 12.10
CA TYR A 359 16.73 -17.19 13.37
C TYR A 359 16.09 -16.53 14.60
N GLY A 360 15.46 -15.35 14.46
CA GLY A 360 15.03 -14.57 15.64
C GLY A 360 16.19 -13.87 16.38
N GLU A 361 17.42 -14.00 15.88
CA GLU A 361 18.60 -13.24 16.33
C GLU A 361 18.46 -11.74 16.06
N GLY A 362 17.60 -11.33 15.10
CA GLY A 362 17.28 -9.92 14.84
C GLY A 362 16.81 -9.16 16.10
N ARG A 363 16.05 -9.83 16.99
CA ARG A 363 15.62 -9.24 18.27
C ARG A 363 16.81 -9.08 19.23
N LYS A 364 17.67 -10.09 19.35
CA LYS A 364 18.90 -10.02 20.18
C LYS A 364 19.87 -8.95 19.67
N ILE A 365 20.01 -8.79 18.36
CA ILE A 365 20.84 -7.74 17.75
C ILE A 365 20.24 -6.36 18.02
N ALA A 366 18.92 -6.21 17.90
CA ALA A 366 18.22 -4.98 18.25
C ALA A 366 18.37 -4.64 19.75
N ASP A 367 18.25 -5.63 20.62
CA ASP A 367 18.43 -5.49 22.07
C ASP A 367 19.87 -5.10 22.44
N LYS A 368 20.88 -5.73 21.82
CA LYS A 368 22.30 -5.33 21.97
C LYS A 368 22.54 -3.89 21.52
N LYS A 369 21.97 -3.48 20.38
CA LYS A 369 22.07 -2.10 19.88
C LYS A 369 21.37 -1.11 20.82
N ARG A 370 20.19 -1.47 21.35
CA ARG A 370 19.44 -0.68 22.33
C ARG A 370 20.22 -0.52 23.64
N ALA A 371 20.79 -1.60 24.17
CA ALA A 371 21.62 -1.57 25.37
C ALA A 371 22.86 -0.67 25.20
N LYS A 372 23.54 -0.75 24.05
CA LYS A 372 24.67 0.15 23.73
C LYS A 372 24.22 1.62 23.65
N SER A 373 23.07 1.89 23.04
CA SER A 373 22.50 3.24 22.95
C SER A 373 22.12 3.81 24.33
N ILE A 374 21.54 2.98 25.21
CA ILE A 374 21.19 3.37 26.58
C ILE A 374 22.44 3.77 27.36
N LYS A 375 23.51 2.97 27.32
CA LYS A 375 24.79 3.29 27.99
C LYS A 375 25.37 4.63 27.54
N VAL A 376 25.36 4.90 26.24
CA VAL A 376 25.85 6.18 25.69
C VAL A 376 24.99 7.36 26.16
N ARG A 377 23.66 7.19 26.27
CA ARG A 377 22.76 8.23 26.76
C ARG A 377 22.93 8.49 28.26
N GLN A 378 23.13 7.44 29.06
CA GLN A 378 23.41 7.55 30.49
C GLN A 378 24.71 8.33 30.74
N LYS A 379 25.80 7.96 30.08
CA LYS A 379 27.09 8.67 30.21
C LYS A 379 26.98 10.16 29.85
N LYS A 380 26.27 10.49 28.76
CA LYS A 380 26.02 11.90 28.39
C LYS A 380 25.13 12.65 29.37
N ALA A 381 24.23 11.96 30.08
CA ALA A 381 23.41 12.58 31.12
C ALA A 381 24.27 12.87 32.36
N GLU A 382 25.07 11.89 32.81
CA GLU A 382 26.03 12.04 33.91
C GLU A 382 27.02 13.19 33.66
N GLU A 383 27.58 13.30 32.45
CA GLU A 383 28.49 14.40 32.07
C GLU A 383 27.82 15.79 32.20
N LYS A 384 26.53 15.91 31.84
CA LYS A 384 25.79 17.17 31.99
C LYS A 384 25.48 17.48 33.45
N GLU A 385 25.09 16.47 34.22
CA GLU A 385 24.80 16.62 35.65
C GLU A 385 26.06 17.02 36.42
N LEU A 386 27.21 16.40 36.14
CA LEU A 386 28.49 16.74 36.73
C LEU A 386 28.88 18.19 36.43
N LYS A 387 28.73 18.62 35.16
CA LYS A 387 29.00 20.00 34.76
C LYS A 387 28.08 21.01 35.47
N LEU A 388 26.80 20.67 35.64
CA LEU A 388 25.88 21.52 36.39
C LEU A 388 26.28 21.59 37.87
N LYS A 389 26.64 20.47 38.51
CA LYS A 389 27.12 20.47 39.91
C LYS A 389 28.36 21.36 40.09
N GLN A 390 29.32 21.29 39.17
CA GLN A 390 30.50 22.16 39.18
C GLN A 390 30.13 23.64 39.07
N ASP A 391 29.31 24.01 38.07
CA ASP A 391 28.90 25.40 37.88
C ASP A 391 28.03 25.93 39.06
N ILE A 392 27.31 25.05 39.76
CA ILE A 392 26.59 25.39 41.00
C ILE A 392 27.58 25.74 42.12
N LEU A 393 28.58 24.88 42.36
CA LEU A 393 29.60 25.07 43.40
C LEU A 393 30.46 26.32 43.14
N GLU A 394 30.72 26.65 41.87
CA GLU A 394 31.43 27.86 41.46
C GLU A 394 30.55 29.12 41.51
N GLY A 395 29.29 29.02 41.96
CA GLY A 395 28.38 30.15 42.11
C GLY A 395 27.82 30.72 40.80
N LYS A 396 28.13 30.11 39.64
CA LYS A 396 27.70 30.58 38.31
C LYS A 396 26.19 30.47 38.07
N THR A 397 25.49 29.71 38.91
CA THR A 397 24.04 29.54 38.86
C THR A 397 23.29 30.42 39.86
N MET A 398 24.00 31.22 40.68
CA MET A 398 23.36 32.16 41.61
C MET A 398 22.52 33.18 40.85
N ASN A 399 21.29 33.41 41.33
CA ASN A 399 20.31 34.33 40.74
C ASN A 399 19.83 33.96 39.32
N ILE A 400 20.05 32.73 38.86
CA ILE A 400 19.50 32.20 37.60
C ILE A 400 18.26 31.35 37.91
N SER A 401 17.19 31.50 37.14
CA SER A 401 15.97 30.71 37.35
C SER A 401 16.19 29.23 37.04
N ILE A 402 15.46 28.33 37.73
CA ILE A 402 15.49 26.88 37.44
C ILE A 402 15.17 26.59 35.97
N ALA A 403 14.28 27.39 35.36
CA ALA A 403 13.91 27.25 33.95
C ALA A 403 15.09 27.58 33.01
N ASP A 404 15.89 28.59 33.34
CA ASP A 404 17.07 28.97 32.56
C ASP A 404 18.21 27.97 32.71
N ILE A 405 18.44 27.45 33.93
CA ILE A 405 19.38 26.37 34.18
C ILE A 405 18.97 25.13 33.38
N SER A 406 17.69 24.76 33.42
CA SER A 406 17.15 23.63 32.64
C SER A 406 17.45 23.78 31.14
N ARG A 407 17.20 24.96 30.57
CA ARG A 407 17.48 25.24 29.15
C ARG A 407 18.97 25.21 28.82
N ARG A 408 19.82 25.84 29.64
CA ARG A 408 21.26 25.95 29.41
C ARG A 408 21.98 24.61 29.43
N TYR A 409 21.64 23.76 30.40
CA TYR A 409 22.30 22.47 30.59
C TYR A 409 21.57 21.31 29.92
N LYS A 410 20.37 21.56 29.36
CA LYS A 410 19.49 20.54 28.76
C LYS A 410 19.21 19.40 29.74
N ILE A 411 18.87 19.77 30.97
CA ILE A 411 18.48 18.90 32.11
C ILE A 411 17.05 19.27 32.50
N THR A 412 16.24 18.32 32.92
CA THR A 412 14.84 18.58 33.30
C THR A 412 14.75 19.44 34.57
N PRO A 413 13.75 20.34 34.70
CA PRO A 413 13.61 21.19 35.89
C PRO A 413 13.53 20.41 37.20
N LYS A 414 12.92 19.22 37.18
CA LYS A 414 12.88 18.29 38.32
C LYS A 414 14.29 17.87 38.75
N LYS A 415 15.13 17.44 37.80
CA LYS A 415 16.49 17.01 38.11
C LYS A 415 17.38 18.17 38.56
N VAL A 416 17.18 19.37 38.01
CA VAL A 416 17.85 20.59 38.51
C VAL A 416 17.50 20.84 39.98
N LYS A 417 16.22 20.72 40.38
CA LYS A 417 15.81 20.84 41.79
C LYS A 417 16.48 19.80 42.68
N GLU A 418 16.49 18.53 42.25
CA GLU A 418 17.16 17.45 42.99
C GLU A 418 18.66 17.74 43.20
N LEU A 419 19.36 18.18 42.15
CA LEU A 419 20.78 18.49 42.22
C LEU A 419 21.08 19.70 43.12
N LEU A 420 20.19 20.70 43.16
CA LEU A 420 20.32 21.83 44.08
C LEU A 420 20.09 21.40 45.54
N SER A 421 19.09 20.55 45.78
CA SER A 421 18.85 19.99 47.12
C SER A 421 19.97 19.05 47.58
N GLU A 422 20.58 18.27 46.70
CA GLU A 422 21.74 17.41 47.01
C GLU A 422 22.97 18.20 47.47
N LEU A 423 23.06 19.49 47.11
CA LEU A 423 24.17 20.37 47.45
C LEU A 423 23.82 21.33 48.60
N ASP A 424 22.71 21.11 49.31
CA ASP A 424 22.17 21.98 50.38
C ASP A 424 21.98 23.46 49.96
N ILE A 425 21.85 23.70 48.66
CA ILE A 425 21.58 25.04 48.13
C ILE A 425 20.06 25.19 48.03
N THR A 426 19.49 25.87 49.02
CA THR A 426 18.10 26.28 48.97
C THR A 426 17.94 27.38 47.91
N PRO A 427 17.00 27.23 46.96
CA PRO A 427 16.65 28.33 46.07
C PRO A 427 16.27 29.56 46.92
N PRO A 428 16.68 30.78 46.53
CA PRO A 428 16.35 31.98 47.29
C PRO A 428 14.84 32.04 47.56
N SER A 429 14.46 32.37 48.80
CA SER A 429 13.04 32.51 49.13
C SER A 429 12.40 33.59 48.25
N ARG A 430 11.07 33.61 48.16
CA ARG A 430 10.36 34.66 47.42
C ARG A 430 10.73 36.06 47.96
N GLU A 431 10.94 36.18 49.26
CA GLU A 431 11.40 37.43 49.89
C GLU A 431 12.82 37.80 49.47
N ASP A 432 13.74 36.84 49.43
CA ASP A 432 15.12 37.08 48.96
C ASP A 432 15.14 37.51 47.49
N TYR A 433 14.27 36.92 46.65
CA TYR A 433 14.14 37.31 45.25
C TYR A 433 13.61 38.74 45.11
N LEU A 434 12.59 39.10 45.89
CA LEU A 434 12.02 40.46 45.88
C LEU A 434 13.02 41.50 46.39
N LYS A 435 13.78 41.17 47.44
CA LYS A 435 14.84 42.03 47.98
C LYS A 435 15.95 42.25 46.96
N ASN A 436 16.48 41.18 46.38
CA ASN A 436 17.55 41.28 45.36
C ASN A 436 17.08 42.01 44.09
N ALA A 437 15.82 41.82 43.68
CA ALA A 437 15.22 42.58 42.58
C ALA A 437 15.07 44.07 42.91
N HIS A 438 14.69 44.41 44.15
CA HIS A 438 14.64 45.79 44.64
C HIS A 438 16.04 46.41 44.65
N ASP A 439 17.03 45.72 45.20
CA ASP A 439 18.42 46.21 45.33
C ASP A 439 19.04 46.50 43.95
N LYS A 440 18.81 45.63 42.95
CA LYS A 440 19.27 45.87 41.57
C LYS A 440 18.59 47.07 40.92
N ARG A 441 17.30 47.30 41.19
CA ARG A 441 16.60 48.49 40.69
C ARG A 441 17.13 49.76 41.35
N LEU A 442 17.36 49.73 42.66
CA LEU A 442 17.95 50.83 43.43
C LEU A 442 19.38 51.15 42.96
N GLU A 443 20.22 50.14 42.75
CA GLU A 443 21.58 50.31 42.22
C GLU A 443 21.56 50.96 40.83
N ALA A 444 20.75 50.43 39.91
CA ALA A 444 20.61 51.00 38.57
C ALA A 444 20.09 52.45 38.61
N TYR A 445 19.11 52.73 39.48
CA TYR A 445 18.58 54.06 39.69
C TYR A 445 19.64 55.02 40.24
N ASN A 446 20.42 54.62 41.24
CA ASN A 446 21.50 55.42 41.81
C ASN A 446 22.59 55.74 40.78
N LEU A 447 23.00 54.75 39.97
CA LEU A 447 23.93 54.97 38.86
C LEU A 447 23.38 55.96 37.84
N ARG A 448 22.06 55.95 37.60
CA ARG A 448 21.40 56.93 36.73
C ARG A 448 21.42 58.33 37.33
N GLN A 449 21.19 58.47 38.63
CA GLN A 449 21.26 59.76 39.35
C GLN A 449 22.68 60.34 39.36
N GLN A 450 23.72 59.48 39.34
CA GLN A 450 25.12 59.88 39.17
C GLN A 450 25.46 60.37 37.75
N GLY A 451 24.49 60.41 36.83
CA GLY A 451 24.66 60.94 35.47
C GLY A 451 25.04 59.90 34.40
N LEU A 452 25.25 58.63 34.76
CA LEU A 452 25.62 57.60 33.78
C LEU A 452 24.49 57.36 32.77
N LYS A 453 24.86 57.15 31.51
CA LYS A 453 23.95 56.75 30.43
C LYS A 453 23.59 55.27 30.56
N TYR A 454 22.43 54.87 30.04
CA TYR A 454 21.96 53.48 30.11
C TYR A 454 22.96 52.43 29.58
N ARG A 455 23.79 52.79 28.61
CA ARG A 455 24.83 51.91 28.06
C ARG A 455 25.96 51.66 29.07
N GLU A 456 26.39 52.70 29.77
CA GLU A 456 27.43 52.63 30.81
C GLU A 456 26.91 51.87 32.03
N ILE A 457 25.64 52.04 32.40
CA ILE A 457 24.97 51.26 33.45
C ILE A 457 24.92 49.77 33.06
N ALA A 458 24.55 49.47 31.82
CA ALA A 458 24.49 48.10 31.31
C ALA A 458 25.85 47.40 31.34
N GLU A 459 26.93 48.10 30.96
CA GLU A 459 28.30 47.60 31.04
C GLU A 459 28.75 47.40 32.48
N LYS A 460 28.51 48.38 33.36
CA LYS A 460 28.92 48.35 34.78
C LYS A 460 28.21 47.25 35.58
N MET A 461 26.95 46.98 35.27
CA MET A 461 26.17 45.91 35.89
C MET A 461 26.24 44.57 35.12
N ASN A 462 26.98 44.51 34.01
CA ASN A 462 27.08 43.35 33.12
C ASN A 462 25.71 42.76 32.70
N ILE A 463 24.80 43.63 32.26
CA ILE A 463 23.45 43.30 31.80
C ILE A 463 23.18 43.89 30.41
N SER A 464 22.09 43.49 29.76
CA SER A 464 21.73 44.08 28.47
C SER A 464 21.23 45.52 28.60
N LEU A 465 21.43 46.34 27.56
CA LEU A 465 20.95 47.73 27.51
C LEU A 465 19.45 47.86 27.82
N SER A 466 18.64 46.93 27.29
CA SER A 466 17.19 46.91 27.55
C SER A 466 16.89 46.60 29.01
N HIS A 467 17.66 45.69 29.64
CA HIS A 467 17.47 45.33 31.04
C HIS A 467 17.85 46.50 31.95
N ALA A 468 18.95 47.20 31.67
CA ALA A 468 19.35 48.41 32.40
C ALA A 468 18.26 49.50 32.35
N LYS A 469 17.69 49.78 31.16
CA LYS A 469 16.56 50.71 31.02
C LYS A 469 15.37 50.31 31.88
N ASN A 470 14.99 49.03 31.86
CA ASN A 470 13.86 48.53 32.64
C ASN A 470 14.09 48.60 34.15
N LEU A 471 15.31 48.32 34.63
CA LEU A 471 15.63 48.42 36.06
C LEU A 471 15.49 49.86 36.57
N VAL A 472 16.01 50.83 35.83
CA VAL A 472 15.92 52.27 36.19
C VAL A 472 14.48 52.76 36.17
N THR A 473 13.72 52.43 35.13
CA THR A 473 12.34 52.92 34.96
C THR A 473 11.33 52.25 35.88
N SER A 474 11.62 51.04 36.36
CA SER A 474 10.73 50.31 37.28
C SER A 474 10.95 50.64 38.76
N TYR A 475 12.02 51.38 39.10
CA TYR A 475 12.25 51.83 40.46
C TYR A 475 11.37 53.05 40.77
N LYS A 476 10.55 52.97 41.82
CA LYS A 476 9.79 54.10 42.36
C LYS A 476 10.41 54.49 43.70
N PRO A 477 11.11 55.63 43.80
CA PRO A 477 11.53 56.17 45.09
C PRO A 477 10.29 56.37 45.96
N LEU A 478 10.38 56.02 47.24
CA LEU A 478 9.40 56.49 48.21
C LEU A 478 9.58 58.01 48.29
N GLU A 479 8.54 58.76 47.89
CA GLU A 479 8.48 60.20 48.17
C GLU A 479 8.54 60.35 49.69
N GLY A 480 9.52 61.14 50.16
CA GLY A 480 9.79 61.37 51.58
C GLY A 480 8.70 62.16 52.27
#